data_AF-A0A068UV66-F1
#
_entry.id   AF-A0A068UV66-F1
#
_cell.length_a   1.000
_cell.length_b   1.000
_cell.length_c   1.000
_cell.angle_alpha   90.00
_cell.angle_beta   90.00
_cell.angle_gamma   90.00
#
_symmetry.space_group_name_H-M   'P 1'
#
loop_
_entity.id
_entity.type
_entity.pdbx_description
1 polymer ?
#
loop_
_entity_poly.entity_id
_entity_poly.type
_entity_poly.pdbx_seq_one_letter_code
_entity_poly.pdbx_strand_id
1 'polypeptide(L)'
;MHCFALSATEVGSMINMGPQDTREFFHDPAMLSSNAGQVRKSLSIKPHADGSGYFFSLNVVNNILKTNERLVVPVTAAEFAVMRTAFSFALPRIMGWDQYSNQPLGTAHKSPSKVLPHLTDSEWDK
;
A
#
# COMPACT_ATOMS: atom_id res chain seq x y z
N MET A 1 -10.09 -16.81 -9.56
CA MET A 1 -9.86 -15.95 -8.38
C MET A 1 -9.38 -14.60 -8.88
N HIS A 2 -10.03 -13.49 -8.49
CA HIS A 2 -9.62 -12.15 -8.90
C HIS A 2 -8.61 -11.57 -7.91
N CYS A 3 -7.55 -10.95 -8.43
CA CYS A 3 -6.53 -10.28 -7.63
C CYS A 3 -6.53 -8.78 -7.89
N PHE A 4 -6.28 -8.01 -6.82
CA PHE A 4 -6.04 -6.56 -6.83
C PHE A 4 -4.72 -6.31 -6.08
N ALA A 5 -3.74 -5.72 -6.74
CA ALA A 5 -2.46 -5.40 -6.11
C ALA A 5 -2.57 -4.07 -5.38
N LEU A 6 -1.88 -3.90 -4.25
CA LEU A 6 -1.80 -2.61 -3.57
C LEU A 6 -0.35 -2.11 -3.65
N SER A 7 -0.18 -0.92 -4.20
CA SER A 7 1.10 -0.20 -4.20
C SER A 7 1.42 0.36 -2.81
N ALA A 8 2.67 0.75 -2.58
CA ALA A 8 3.10 1.36 -1.31
C ALA A 8 2.24 2.57 -0.92
N THR A 9 1.86 3.40 -1.90
CA THR A 9 1.00 4.57 -1.68
C THR A 9 -0.43 4.18 -1.28
N GLU A 10 -1.01 3.15 -1.92
CA GLU A 10 -2.35 2.66 -1.58
C GLU A 10 -2.36 1.99 -0.20
N VAL A 11 -1.30 1.25 0.15
CA VAL A 11 -1.09 0.72 1.49
C VAL A 11 -1.01 1.85 2.52
N GLY A 12 -0.22 2.90 2.25
CA GLY A 12 -0.14 4.08 3.12
C GLY A 12 -1.50 4.78 3.29
N SER A 13 -2.28 4.88 2.20
CA SER A 13 -3.65 5.39 2.23
C SER A 13 -4.52 4.56 3.17
N MET A 14 -4.49 3.21 3.07
CA MET A 14 -5.26 2.33 3.96
C MET A 14 -4.86 2.45 5.43
N ILE A 15 -3.57 2.58 5.74
CA ILE A 15 -3.10 2.80 7.12
C ILE A 15 -3.68 4.09 7.69
N ASN A 16 -3.73 5.15 6.87
CA ASN A 16 -4.25 6.47 7.25
C ASN A 16 -5.78 6.62 7.07
N MET A 17 -6.55 5.52 7.07
CA MET A 17 -8.01 5.61 7.04
C MET A 17 -8.59 5.85 8.42
N GLY A 18 -9.39 6.91 8.55
CA GLY A 18 -10.26 7.15 9.70
C GLY A 18 -11.47 6.21 9.75
N PRO A 19 -12.22 6.19 10.87
CA PRO A 19 -13.40 5.33 11.07
C PRO A 19 -14.55 5.57 10.08
N GLN A 20 -14.64 6.78 9.51
CA GLN A 20 -15.70 7.19 8.58
C GLN A 20 -15.16 7.43 7.16
N ASP A 21 -13.87 7.16 6.95
CA ASP A 21 -13.24 7.40 5.66
C ASP A 21 -13.66 6.34 4.66
N THR A 22 -13.87 6.78 3.42
CA THR A 22 -14.00 5.92 2.26
C THR A 22 -12.75 6.05 1.39
N ARG A 23 -12.32 4.95 0.76
CA ARG A 23 -11.24 4.95 -0.24
C ARG A 23 -11.63 4.13 -1.45
N GLU A 24 -11.20 4.59 -2.62
CA GLU A 24 -11.41 3.91 -3.90
C GLU A 24 -10.11 3.86 -4.68
N PHE A 25 -9.78 2.69 -5.21
CA PHE A 25 -8.59 2.44 -6.02
C PHE A 25 -9.01 1.90 -7.39
N PHE A 26 -8.32 2.33 -8.44
CA PHE A 26 -8.65 2.00 -9.82
C PHE A 26 -7.43 1.52 -10.57
N HIS A 27 -7.48 0.28 -11.06
CA HIS A 27 -6.40 -0.35 -11.81
C HIS A 27 -6.90 -0.72 -13.20
N ASP A 28 -6.11 -0.33 -14.21
CA ASP A 28 -6.24 -0.80 -15.59
C ASP A 28 -4.96 -1.61 -15.91
N PRO A 29 -5.04 -2.95 -15.99
CA PRO A 29 -3.86 -3.78 -16.26
C PRO A 29 -3.18 -3.49 -17.60
N ALA A 30 -3.92 -2.90 -18.54
CA ALA A 30 -3.46 -2.57 -19.88
C ALA A 30 -3.23 -1.05 -20.04
N MET A 31 -3.14 -0.30 -18.93
CA MET A 31 -2.86 1.13 -18.96
C MET A 31 -1.59 1.40 -19.77
N LEU A 32 -1.61 2.45 -20.60
CA LEU A 32 -0.52 2.82 -21.52
C LEU A 32 -0.28 1.84 -22.68
N SER A 33 -1.17 0.87 -22.90
CA SER A 33 -1.18 0.02 -24.10
C SER A 33 -2.38 0.32 -25.00
N SER A 34 -2.41 -0.27 -26.20
CA SER A 34 -3.55 -0.21 -27.11
C SER A 34 -4.84 -0.81 -26.53
N ASN A 35 -4.74 -1.65 -25.50
CA ASN A 35 -5.86 -2.31 -24.84
C ASN A 35 -6.35 -1.57 -23.59
N ALA A 36 -5.90 -0.33 -23.36
CA ALA A 36 -6.36 0.48 -22.24
C ALA A 36 -7.90 0.61 -22.23
N GLY A 37 -8.48 0.52 -21.05
CA GLY A 37 -9.91 0.62 -20.79
C GLY A 37 -10.70 -0.67 -21.06
N GLN A 38 -10.07 -1.71 -21.61
CA GLN A 38 -10.72 -2.99 -21.89
C GLN A 38 -10.98 -3.81 -20.62
N VAL A 39 -10.09 -3.73 -19.63
CA VAL A 39 -10.28 -4.33 -18.31
C VAL A 39 -10.07 -3.27 -17.25
N ARG A 40 -11.06 -3.08 -16.38
CA ARG A 40 -11.00 -2.12 -15.27
C ARG A 40 -11.30 -2.84 -13.97
N LYS A 41 -10.43 -2.67 -12.99
CA LYS A 41 -10.62 -3.16 -11.64
C LYS A 41 -10.79 -1.97 -10.71
N SER A 42 -11.80 -2.00 -9.86
CA SER A 42 -11.94 -1.03 -8.78
C SER A 42 -12.09 -1.73 -7.44
N LEU A 43 -11.37 -1.23 -6.43
CA LEU A 43 -11.51 -1.66 -5.05
C LEU A 43 -12.04 -0.48 -4.25
N SER A 44 -13.22 -0.64 -3.65
CA SER A 44 -13.88 0.38 -2.83
C SER A 44 -13.96 -0.10 -1.39
N ILE A 45 -13.54 0.73 -0.44
CA ILE A 45 -13.56 0.46 1.00
C ILE A 45 -14.45 1.52 1.64
N LYS A 46 -15.60 1.11 2.18
CA LYS A 46 -16.60 2.02 2.76
C LYS A 46 -16.91 1.62 4.20
N PRO A 47 -17.05 2.56 5.14
CA PRO A 47 -17.42 2.24 6.52
C PRO A 47 -18.84 1.67 6.57
N HIS A 48 -19.09 0.80 7.54
CA HIS A 48 -20.45 0.39 7.89
C HIS A 48 -21.23 1.59 8.44
N ALA A 49 -22.53 1.65 8.22
CA ALA A 49 -23.38 2.73 8.71
C ALA A 49 -23.38 2.85 10.25
N ASP A 50 -23.12 1.74 10.95
CA ASP A 50 -23.02 1.66 12.41
C ASP A 50 -21.58 1.85 12.93
N GLY A 51 -20.60 2.06 12.05
CA GLY A 51 -19.19 2.20 12.41
C GLY A 51 -18.51 0.91 12.89
N SER A 52 -19.15 -0.26 12.77
CA SER A 52 -18.61 -1.54 13.25
C SER A 52 -17.45 -2.10 12.42
N GLY A 53 -17.19 -1.51 11.25
CA GLY A 53 -16.19 -2.00 10.30
C GLY A 53 -16.32 -1.35 8.93
N TYR A 54 -15.93 -2.09 7.90
CA TYR A 54 -15.86 -1.64 6.52
C TYR A 54 -16.32 -2.73 5.54
N PHE A 55 -16.94 -2.32 4.44
CA PHE A 55 -17.15 -3.17 3.27
C PHE A 55 -16.01 -2.98 2.27
N PHE A 56 -15.34 -4.08 1.93
CA PHE A 56 -14.39 -4.14 0.84
C PHE A 56 -15.11 -4.68 -0.39
N SER A 57 -15.22 -3.87 -1.44
CA SER A 57 -15.89 -4.19 -2.69
C SER A 57 -14.90 -4.18 -3.85
N LEU A 58 -14.57 -5.35 -4.39
CA LEU A 58 -13.80 -5.50 -5.62
C LEU A 58 -14.76 -5.66 -6.80
N ASN A 59 -14.62 -4.81 -7.81
CA ASN A 59 -15.38 -4.86 -9.04
C ASN A 59 -14.42 -5.00 -10.22
N VAL A 60 -14.67 -5.95 -11.12
CA VAL A 60 -13.86 -6.23 -12.30
C VAL A 60 -14.77 -6.19 -13.53
N VAL A 61 -14.58 -5.17 -14.35
CA VAL A 61 -15.28 -5.02 -15.63
C VAL A 61 -14.33 -5.43 -16.73
N ASN A 62 -14.70 -6.45 -17.51
CA ASN A 62 -13.95 -6.90 -18.68
C ASN A 62 -14.82 -6.75 -19.93
N ASN A 63 -14.50 -5.74 -20.74
CA ASN A 63 -15.24 -5.43 -21.96
C ASN A 63 -14.95 -6.41 -23.11
N ILE A 64 -13.80 -7.08 -23.09
CA ILE A 64 -13.42 -8.08 -24.10
C ILE A 64 -14.33 -9.32 -23.96
N LEU A 65 -14.48 -9.81 -22.72
CA LEU A 65 -15.31 -10.97 -22.41
C LEU A 65 -16.76 -10.60 -22.07
N LYS A 66 -17.08 -9.30 -22.03
CA LYS A 66 -18.37 -8.75 -21.61
C LYS A 66 -18.82 -9.23 -20.23
N THR A 67 -17.88 -9.35 -19.29
CA THR A 67 -18.17 -9.74 -17.91
C THR A 67 -18.09 -8.55 -16.95
N ASN A 68 -18.91 -8.61 -15.91
CA ASN A 68 -18.90 -7.68 -14.79
C ASN A 68 -19.02 -8.51 -13.51
N GLU A 69 -17.90 -8.65 -12.81
CA GLU A 69 -17.78 -9.50 -11.65
C GLU A 69 -17.53 -8.66 -10.40
N ARG A 70 -18.30 -8.93 -9.35
CA ARG A 70 -18.25 -8.18 -8.09
C ARG A 70 -18.11 -9.12 -6.90
N LEU A 71 -17.15 -8.81 -6.03
CA LEU A 71 -16.94 -9.45 -4.74
C LEU A 71 -17.07 -8.40 -3.65
N VAL A 72 -17.87 -8.70 -2.62
CA VAL A 72 -18.03 -7.82 -1.45
C VAL A 72 -17.80 -8.63 -0.19
N VAL A 73 -16.92 -8.13 0.68
CA VAL A 73 -16.59 -8.78 1.94
C VAL A 73 -16.74 -7.76 3.08
N PRO A 74 -17.52 -8.04 4.13
CA PRO A 74 -17.52 -7.26 5.35
C PRO A 74 -16.23 -7.53 6.14
N VAL A 75 -15.64 -6.49 6.68
CA VAL A 75 -14.42 -6.53 7.51
C VAL A 75 -14.71 -5.75 8.78
N THR A 76 -14.64 -6.40 9.93
CA THR A 76 -14.85 -5.75 11.23
C THR A 76 -13.73 -4.74 11.53
N ALA A 77 -14.01 -3.79 12.42
CA ALA A 77 -12.99 -2.84 12.88
C ALA A 77 -11.77 -3.55 13.50
N ALA A 78 -11.98 -4.70 14.16
CA ALA A 78 -10.90 -5.52 14.73
C ALA A 78 -10.04 -6.17 13.63
N GLU A 79 -10.65 -6.77 12.60
CA GLU A 79 -9.92 -7.33 11.46
C GLU A 79 -9.16 -6.24 10.70
N PHE A 80 -9.78 -5.08 10.48
CA PHE A 80 -9.13 -3.95 9.82
C PHE A 80 -7.96 -3.41 10.66
N ALA A 81 -8.05 -3.42 11.99
CA ALA A 81 -6.93 -3.05 12.86
C ALA A 81 -5.73 -4.01 12.68
N VAL A 82 -5.98 -5.32 12.59
CA VAL A 82 -4.93 -6.31 12.30
C VAL A 82 -4.28 -6.04 10.95
N MET A 83 -5.09 -5.74 9.91
CA MET A 83 -4.59 -5.38 8.59
C MET A 83 -3.71 -4.13 8.64
N ARG A 84 -4.13 -3.06 9.33
CA ARG A 84 -3.32 -1.83 9.48
C ARG A 84 -1.98 -2.13 10.15
N THR A 85 -1.96 -2.94 11.20
CA THR A 85 -0.71 -3.34 11.86
C THR A 85 0.21 -4.10 10.90
N ALA A 86 -0.34 -5.07 10.15
CA ALA A 86 0.42 -5.84 9.18
C ALA A 86 0.96 -4.95 8.04
N PHE A 87 0.16 -4.00 7.55
CA PHE A 87 0.57 -3.04 6.54
C PHE A 87 1.67 -2.10 7.02
N SER A 88 1.53 -1.53 8.23
CA SER A 88 2.57 -0.68 8.81
C SER A 88 3.89 -1.43 9.00
N PHE A 89 3.83 -2.72 9.35
CA PHE A 89 5.02 -3.56 9.44
C PHE A 89 5.63 -3.88 8.07
N ALA A 90 4.81 -4.18 7.06
CA ALA A 90 5.27 -4.55 5.73
C ALA A 90 5.77 -3.35 4.90
N LEU A 91 5.21 -2.15 5.12
CA LEU A 91 5.45 -0.98 4.28
C LEU A 91 6.93 -0.59 4.16
N PRO A 92 7.76 -0.53 5.23
CA PRO A 92 9.19 -0.25 5.10
C PRO A 92 9.92 -1.24 4.18
N ARG A 93 9.52 -2.53 4.21
CA ARG A 93 10.09 -3.57 3.35
C ARG A 93 9.65 -3.42 1.90
N ILE A 94 8.37 -3.07 1.66
CA ILE A 94 7.85 -2.76 0.33
C ILE A 94 8.62 -1.58 -0.28
N MET A 95 9.03 -0.60 0.54
CA MET A 95 9.85 0.54 0.13
C MET A 95 11.36 0.24 0.06
N GLY A 96 11.81 -0.94 0.48
CA GLY A 96 13.24 -1.32 0.53
C GLY A 96 14.05 -0.67 1.64
N TRP A 97 13.42 -0.01 2.61
CA TRP A 97 14.11 0.69 3.71
C TRP A 97 14.74 -0.27 4.72
N ASP A 98 14.20 -1.48 4.81
CA ASP A 98 14.71 -2.53 5.69
C ASP A 98 16.14 -2.98 5.34
N GLN A 99 16.57 -2.77 4.09
CA GLN A 99 17.94 -3.03 3.64
C GLN A 99 18.95 -2.07 4.30
N TYR A 100 18.51 -0.85 4.65
CA TYR A 100 19.34 0.15 5.31
C TYR A 100 19.23 0.06 6.83
N SER A 101 18.05 -0.28 7.37
CA SER A 101 17.84 -0.35 8.82
C SER A 101 18.41 -1.63 9.47
N ASN A 102 18.53 -2.72 8.71
CA ASN A 102 19.04 -4.01 9.21
C ASN A 102 20.53 -4.23 8.91
N GLN A 103 21.29 -3.18 8.58
CA GLN A 103 22.74 -3.32 8.50
C GLN A 103 23.26 -3.80 9.86
N PRO A 104 23.97 -4.94 9.93
CA PRO A 104 24.55 -5.39 11.18
C PRO A 104 25.50 -4.30 11.69
N LEU A 105 25.36 -3.99 12.97
CA LEU A 105 26.30 -3.17 13.74
C LEU A 105 27.65 -3.91 13.84
N GLY A 106 28.33 -4.17 12.72
CA GLY A 106 29.36 -5.21 12.66
C GLY A 106 30.34 -5.15 11.49
N THR A 107 30.17 -4.25 10.53
CA THR A 107 31.22 -3.93 9.53
C THR A 107 32.03 -2.68 9.90
N ALA A 108 31.75 -2.07 11.06
CA ALA A 108 32.54 -0.98 11.62
C ALA A 108 33.55 -1.51 12.65
N HIS A 109 34.46 -2.39 12.23
CA HIS A 109 35.69 -2.66 12.98
C HIS A 109 36.89 -2.60 12.04
N LYS A 110 37.31 -1.37 11.73
CA LYS A 110 38.72 -0.96 11.71
C LYS A 110 38.84 0.57 11.78
N SER A 111 39.30 1.00 12.95
CA SER A 111 39.99 2.26 13.29
C SER A 111 39.19 3.36 14.02
N PRO A 112 39.77 3.96 15.08
CA PRO A 112 39.05 4.71 16.09
C PRO A 112 38.97 6.21 15.76
N SER A 113 37.95 6.85 16.30
CA SER A 113 37.83 8.30 16.50
C SER A 113 37.88 9.17 15.24
N LYS A 114 36.69 9.57 14.80
CA LYS A 114 36.36 10.97 14.47
C LYS A 114 34.85 11.12 14.59
N VAL A 115 34.46 12.01 15.51
CA VAL A 115 33.15 12.64 15.62
C VAL A 115 32.51 12.75 14.23
N LEU A 116 31.31 12.20 14.05
CA LEU A 116 30.57 12.17 12.78
C LEU A 116 30.42 13.60 12.20
N PRO A 117 31.20 14.02 11.17
CA PRO A 117 31.08 15.37 10.60
C PRO A 117 30.29 15.39 9.29
N HIS A 118 29.75 14.25 8.82
CA HIS A 118 29.25 14.11 7.45
C HIS A 118 27.72 14.24 7.30
N LEU A 119 27.01 14.81 8.28
CA LEU A 119 25.58 15.11 8.08
C LEU A 119 25.35 16.55 7.55
N THR A 120 26.37 17.41 7.59
CA THR A 120 26.26 18.82 7.21
C THR A 120 26.75 19.14 5.79
N ASP A 121 27.46 18.23 5.14
CA ASP A 121 28.07 18.52 3.83
C ASP A 121 27.10 18.30 2.66
N SER A 122 26.02 17.55 2.84
CA SER A 122 25.14 17.18 1.72
C SER A 122 24.04 18.20 1.39
N GLU A 123 23.81 19.21 2.25
CA GLU A 123 22.76 20.22 2.03
C GLU A 123 23.26 21.42 1.20
N TRP A 124 24.58 21.61 1.08
CA TRP A 124 25.16 22.86 0.56
C TRP A 124 26.14 22.72 -0.61
N ASP A 125 26.33 21.52 -1.17
CA ASP A 125 27.08 21.37 -2.42
C ASP A 125 26.22 21.86 -3.61
N LYS A 126 26.41 23.14 -3.96
CA LYS A 126 25.89 23.81 -5.16
C LYS A 126 26.96 23.93 -6.23
#